data_AF-A0A662EQZ9-F1
#
_entry.id   AF-A0A662EQZ9-F1
#
_cell.length_a   1.000
_cell.length_b   1.000
_cell.length_c   1.000
_cell.angle_alpha   90.00
_cell.angle_beta   90.00
_cell.angle_gamma   90.00
#
_symmetry.space_group_name_H-M   'P 1'
#
loop_
_entity.id
_entity.type
_entity.pdbx_description
1 polymer ?
#
loop_
_entity_poly.entity_id
_entity_poly.type
_entity_poly.pdbx_seq_one_letter_code
_entity_poly.pdbx_strand_id
1 'polypeptide(L)'
;MHMALTRTQIYLDPEQHRLLKREAEAKGISLAELLRQVAWEHLRTEPHRRDFLSIVALGKSGKDSISEEHDRYIEEAISGDEGLR
;
A
#
# COMPACT_ATOMS: atom_id res chain seq x y z
N MET A 1 16.74 16.96 -8.38
CA MET A 1 15.88 17.76 -7.47
C MET A 1 16.56 17.76 -6.10
N HIS A 2 17.01 18.92 -5.62
CA HIS A 2 17.62 19.02 -4.30
C HIS A 2 16.47 18.92 -3.27
N MET A 3 16.37 17.81 -2.54
CA MET A 3 15.33 17.64 -1.55
C MET A 3 15.70 18.48 -0.31
N ALA A 4 15.00 19.59 -0.11
CA ALA A 4 15.23 20.45 1.05
C ALA A 4 14.81 19.70 2.32
N LEU A 5 15.76 19.44 3.22
CA LEU A 5 15.48 18.88 4.54
C LEU A 5 15.13 20.00 5.52
N THR A 6 14.05 19.82 6.28
CA THR A 6 13.68 20.72 7.38
C THR A 6 14.31 20.23 8.69
N ARG A 7 14.92 21.14 9.46
CA ARG A 7 15.46 20.79 10.78
C ARG A 7 14.32 20.56 11.77
N THR A 8 14.29 19.36 12.36
CA THR A 8 13.33 18.99 13.41
C THR A 8 14.11 18.49 14.63
N GLN A 9 13.78 19.01 15.81
CA GLN A 9 14.32 18.55 17.08
C GLN A 9 13.19 17.88 17.87
N ILE A 10 13.40 16.63 18.26
CA ILE A 10 12.46 15.84 19.04
C ILE A 10 13.15 15.29 20.28
N TYR A 11 12.40 15.15 21.37
CA TYR A 11 12.85 14.40 22.54
C TYR A 11 12.34 12.97 22.41
N LEU A 12 13.21 12.00 22.65
CA LEU A 12 12.88 10.59 22.74
C LEU A 12 13.11 10.12 24.16
N ASP A 13 12.34 9.13 24.58
CA ASP A 13 12.67 8.39 25.80
C ASP A 13 14.10 7.81 25.69
N PRO A 14 14.92 7.82 26.75
CA PRO A 14 16.29 7.34 26.69
C PRO A 14 16.43 5.89 26.22
N GLU A 15 15.50 5.01 26.60
CA GLU A 15 15.49 3.61 26.17
C GLU A 15 15.10 3.51 24.69
N GLN A 16 14.11 4.28 24.23
CA GLN A 16 13.76 4.36 22.81
C GLN A 16 14.96 4.81 21.96
N HIS A 17 15.65 5.87 22.38
CA HIS A 17 16.85 6.35 21.68
C HIS A 17 17.93 5.27 21.63
N ARG A 18 18.17 4.55 22.74
CA ARG A 18 19.16 3.46 22.81
C ARG A 18 18.82 2.32 21.85
N LEU A 19 17.54 1.91 21.81
CA LEU A 19 17.07 0.83 20.96
C LEU A 19 17.15 1.20 19.47
N LEU A 20 16.68 2.39 19.10
CA LEU A 20 16.74 2.89 17.72
C LEU A 20 18.19 3.06 17.25
N LYS A 21 19.10 3.50 18.13
CA LYS A 21 20.52 3.59 17.80
C LYS A 21 21.13 2.22 17.48
N ARG A 22 20.85 1.20 18.31
CA ARG A 22 21.30 -0.18 18.05
C ARG A 22 20.75 -0.73 16.75
N GLU A 23 19.48 -0.45 16.45
CA GLU A 23 18.87 -0.87 15.19
C GLU A 23 19.54 -0.19 13.98
N ALA A 24 19.79 1.10 14.05
CA ALA A 24 20.47 1.85 13.00
C ALA A 24 21.90 1.32 12.77
N GLU A 25 22.63 1.03 13.85
CA GLU A 25 23.97 0.40 13.80
C GLU A 25 23.92 -0.98 13.15
N ALA A 26 22.96 -1.84 13.54
CA ALA A 26 22.78 -3.16 12.95
C ALA A 26 22.45 -3.09 11.44
N LYS A 27 21.74 -2.03 11.01
CA LYS A 27 21.41 -1.76 9.60
C LYS A 27 22.51 -1.02 8.83
N GLY A 28 23.58 -0.57 9.50
CA GLY A 28 24.65 0.22 8.87
C GLY A 28 24.21 1.60 8.38
N ILE A 29 23.16 2.18 8.98
CA ILE A 29 22.63 3.51 8.61
C ILE A 29 22.68 4.48 9.79
N SER A 30 22.55 5.77 9.52
CA SER A 30 22.45 6.77 10.60
C SER A 30 21.10 6.68 11.33
N LEU A 31 21.07 7.06 12.62
CA LEU A 31 19.82 7.18 13.38
C LEU A 31 18.80 8.09 12.69
N ALA A 32 19.26 9.19 12.09
CA ALA A 32 18.40 10.11 11.35
C ALA A 32 17.77 9.47 10.11
N GLU A 33 18.50 8.56 9.44
CA GLU A 33 17.97 7.81 8.30
C GLU A 33 16.93 6.79 8.75
N LEU A 34 17.19 6.05 9.84
CA LEU A 34 16.21 5.15 10.42
C LEU A 34 14.92 5.89 10.78
N LEU A 35 15.01 7.04 11.46
CA LEU A 35 13.85 7.85 11.83
C LEU A 35 13.07 8.35 10.61
N ARG A 36 13.75 8.72 9.51
CA ARG A 36 13.10 9.08 8.25
C ARG A 36 12.36 7.90 7.63
N GLN A 37 12.95 6.70 7.63
CA GLN A 37 12.32 5.49 7.11
C GLN A 37 11.07 5.13 7.90
N VAL A 38 11.16 5.14 9.23
CA VAL A 38 10.01 4.88 10.12
C VAL A 38 8.90 5.91 9.92
N ALA A 39 9.25 7.20 9.81
CA ALA A 39 8.28 8.24 9.53
C ALA A 39 7.57 8.02 8.18
N TRP A 40 8.32 7.68 7.13
CA TRP A 40 7.74 7.37 5.82
C TRP A 40 6.87 6.12 5.84
N GLU A 41 7.31 5.06 6.51
CA GLU A 41 6.53 3.83 6.64
C GLU A 41 5.22 4.09 7.39
N HIS A 42 5.28 4.82 8.51
CA HIS A 42 4.09 5.21 9.26
C HIS A 42 3.10 6.02 8.41
N LEU A 43 3.59 7.02 7.67
CA LEU A 43 2.76 7.85 6.77
C LEU A 43 2.23 7.09 5.55
N ARG A 44 2.95 6.07 5.07
CA ARG A 44 2.47 5.19 3.97
C ARG A 44 1.43 4.17 4.45
N THR A 45 1.50 3.79 5.71
CA THR A 45 0.60 2.81 6.32
C THR A 45 -0.70 3.46 6.81
N GLU A 46 -0.76 4.79 6.94
CA GLU A 46 -2.05 5.48 6.90
C GLU A 46 -2.63 5.31 5.49
N PRO A 47 -3.65 4.44 5.31
CA PRO A 47 -4.31 4.44 4.04
C PRO A 47 -4.93 5.82 3.93
N HIS A 48 -4.58 6.54 2.88
CA HIS A 48 -5.55 7.44 2.29
C HIS A 48 -6.79 6.57 2.07
N ARG A 49 -7.75 6.65 3.01
CA ARG A 49 -9.03 5.93 3.00
C ARG A 49 -9.85 6.24 1.73
N ARG A 50 -9.29 7.03 0.82
CA ARG A 50 -9.80 7.51 -0.46
C ARG A 50 -9.22 6.78 -1.68
N ASP A 51 -8.06 6.14 -1.61
CA ASP A 51 -7.36 5.65 -2.82
C ASP A 51 -7.68 4.21 -3.24
N PHE A 52 -8.36 3.42 -2.41
CA PHE A 52 -8.82 2.10 -2.86
C PHE A 52 -10.00 2.19 -3.85
N LEU A 53 -10.78 3.27 -3.77
CA LEU A 53 -11.89 3.53 -4.70
C LEU A 53 -11.42 4.07 -6.05
N SER A 54 -10.24 4.68 -6.15
CA SER A 54 -9.70 5.20 -7.42
C SER A 54 -9.16 4.11 -8.35
N ILE A 55 -8.97 2.89 -7.84
CA ILE A 55 -8.54 1.71 -8.61
C ILE A 55 -9.75 0.93 -9.18
N VAL A 56 -10.96 1.17 -8.66
CA VAL A 56 -12.19 0.55 -9.17
C VAL A 56 -12.58 1.23 -10.50
N ALA A 57 -12.95 0.42 -11.51
CA ALA A 57 -13.35 0.84 -12.87
C ALA A 57 -12.22 1.23 -13.88
N LEU A 58 -10.96 0.86 -13.64
CA LEU A 58 -9.87 1.07 -14.61
C LEU A 58 -9.95 0.17 -15.87
N GLY A 59 -10.74 -0.91 -15.83
CA GLY A 59 -10.92 -1.83 -16.96
C GLY A 59 -12.23 -1.57 -17.72
N LYS A 60 -12.14 -1.05 -18.95
CA LYS A 60 -13.23 -1.14 -19.92
C LYS A 60 -13.21 -2.52 -20.57
N SER A 61 -13.83 -3.50 -19.93
CA SER A 61 -14.35 -4.66 -20.66
C SER A 61 -15.62 -4.17 -21.37
N GLY A 62 -15.79 -4.41 -22.67
CA GLY A 62 -16.93 -3.90 -23.45
C GLY A 62 -18.32 -4.46 -23.08
N LYS A 63 -18.48 -4.92 -21.83
CA LYS A 63 -19.72 -5.38 -21.22
C LYS A 63 -19.94 -4.55 -19.96
N ASP A 64 -20.94 -3.68 -20.00
CA ASP A 64 -21.18 -2.66 -18.97
C ASP A 64 -21.76 -3.23 -17.66
N SER A 65 -22.21 -4.49 -17.64
CA SER A 65 -22.94 -5.10 -16.51
C SER A 65 -22.26 -6.31 -15.87
N ILE A 66 -20.95 -6.53 -16.12
CA ILE A 66 -20.22 -7.67 -15.55
C ILE A 66 -20.42 -7.75 -14.04
N SER A 67 -20.33 -6.62 -13.32
CA SER A 67 -20.49 -6.54 -11.86
C SER A 67 -21.85 -6.98 -11.32
N GLU A 68 -22.92 -6.79 -12.09
CA GLU A 68 -24.30 -7.00 -11.67
C GLU A 68 -24.82 -8.37 -12.13
N GLU A 69 -24.33 -8.85 -13.27
CA GLU A 69 -24.82 -10.03 -13.98
C GLU A 69 -23.81 -11.18 -13.98
N HIS A 70 -22.87 -11.19 -13.03
CA HIS A 70 -21.81 -12.20 -12.93
C HIS A 70 -22.35 -13.63 -12.94
N ASP A 71 -23.41 -13.89 -12.18
CA ASP A 71 -24.01 -15.22 -12.07
C ASP A 71 -24.56 -15.69 -13.42
N ARG A 72 -25.24 -14.80 -14.16
CA ARG A 72 -25.74 -15.10 -15.51
C ARG A 72 -24.61 -15.36 -16.51
N TYR A 73 -23.51 -14.60 -16.44
CA TYR A 73 -22.34 -14.86 -17.29
C TYR A 73 -21.65 -16.18 -16.98
N ILE A 74 -21.61 -16.58 -15.71
CA ILE A 74 -21.09 -17.88 -15.28
C ILE A 74 -22.02 -19.00 -15.78
N GLU A 75 -23.34 -18.85 -15.63
CA GLU A 75 -24.33 -19.81 -16.13
C GLU A 75 -24.28 -19.97 -17.66
N GLU A 76 -24.19 -18.87 -18.42
CA GLU A 76 -24.02 -18.90 -19.87
C GLU A 76 -22.73 -19.64 -20.27
N ALA A 77 -21.62 -19.39 -19.57
CA ALA A 77 -20.34 -20.03 -19.85
C ALA A 77 -20.35 -21.54 -19.54
N ILE A 78 -20.98 -21.94 -18.43
CA ILE A 78 -21.10 -23.34 -18.02
C ILE A 78 -22.07 -24.08 -18.95
N SER A 79 -23.22 -23.48 -19.26
CA SER A 79 -24.25 -24.09 -20.12
C SER A 79 -23.79 -24.23 -21.58
N GLY A 80 -22.89 -23.36 -22.04
CA GLY A 80 -22.26 -23.47 -23.35
C GLY A 80 -21.20 -24.58 -23.45
N ASP A 81 -20.68 -25.07 -22.32
CA ASP A 81 -19.64 -26.12 -22.26
C ASP A 81 -20.24 -27.54 -22.16
N GLU A 82 -21.49 -27.67 -21.72
CA GLU A 82 -22.20 -28.96 -21.63
C GLU A 82 -22.64 -29.54 -23.00
N GLY A 83 -22.36 -28.86 -24.11
CA GLY A 83 -22.58 -29.36 -25.47
C GLY A 83 -21.45 -30.21 -26.06
N LEU A 84 -20.36 -30.47 -25.33
CA LEU A 84 -19.14 -31.12 -25.85
C LEU A 84 -18.67 -32.35 -25.05
N ARG A 85 -19.57 -33.01 -24.30
CA ARG A 85 -19.31 -34.35 -23.75
C ARG A 85 -20.32 -35.39 -24.22
#